data_AF-A0A7I8DEN4-F1
#
_entry.id   AF-A0A7I8DEN4-F1
#
_cell.length_a   1.000
_cell.length_b   1.000
_cell.length_c   1.000
_cell.angle_alpha   90.00
_cell.angle_beta   90.00
_cell.angle_gamma   90.00
#
_symmetry.space_group_name_H-M   'P 1'
#
loop_
_entity.id
_entity.type
_entity.pdbx_description
1 polymer ?
#
loop_
_entity_poly.entity_id
_entity_poly.type
_entity_poly.pdbx_seq_one_letter_code
_entity_poly.pdbx_strand_id
1 'polypeptide(L)' 'MLTLDELQQNDKTWEANGLQFVLDPFAASQIKQLRIDYNEAEDEFSVVNPDGPQSSC' A
#
# COMPACT_ATOMS: atom_id res chain seq x y z
N MET A 1 5.82 7.16 2.92
CA MET A 1 5.96 6.65 4.31
C MET A 1 4.62 6.02 4.69
N LEU A 2 4.62 4.78 5.16
CA LEU A 2 3.43 4.10 5.68
C LEU A 2 3.28 4.43 7.18
N THR A 3 2.05 4.58 7.64
CA THR A 3 1.74 4.86 9.05
C THR A 3 0.55 4.03 9.50
N LEU A 4 0.47 3.76 10.80
CA LEU A 4 -0.77 3.28 11.42
C LEU A 4 -1.72 4.47 11.52
N ASP A 5 -2.93 4.31 10.99
CA ASP A 5 -3.96 5.36 10.97
C ASP A 5 -5.36 4.74 11.20
N GLU A 6 -6.30 5.58 11.63
CA GLU A 6 -7.70 5.20 11.77
C GLU A 6 -8.46 5.45 10.45
N LEU A 7 -9.48 4.63 10.18
CA LEU A 7 -10.29 4.76 8.96
C LEU A 7 -11.09 6.07 8.95
N GLN A 8 -10.87 6.93 7.95
CA GLN A 8 -11.69 8.12 7.75
C GLN A 8 -12.86 7.85 6.79
N GLN A 9 -13.87 8.73 6.82
CA GLN A 9 -15.16 8.53 6.13
C GLN A 9 -15.03 8.28 4.61
N ASN A 10 -14.01 8.83 3.96
CA ASN A 10 -13.84 8.72 2.51
C ASN A 10 -12.77 7.72 2.10
N ASP A 11 -12.01 7.19 3.05
CA ASP A 11 -10.91 6.31 2.74
C ASP A 11 -11.41 5.01 2.11
N LYS A 12 -10.55 4.44 1.27
CA LYS A 12 -10.76 3.14 0.68
C LYS A 12 -9.94 2.12 1.43
N THR A 13 -10.59 1.02 1.78
CA THR A 13 -9.91 -0.11 2.39
C THR A 13 -9.49 -1.11 1.33
N TRP A 14 -8.31 -1.70 1.52
CA TRP A 14 -7.79 -2.76 0.68
C TRP A 14 -7.22 -3.86 1.57
N GLU A 15 -7.60 -5.11 1.31
CA GLU A 15 -7.10 -6.25 2.08
C GLU A 15 -6.06 -7.04 1.27
N ALA A 16 -4.89 -7.28 1.85
CA ALA A 16 -3.83 -8.08 1.25
C ALA A 16 -3.02 -8.80 2.34
N ASN A 17 -2.79 -10.10 2.15
CA ASN A 17 -2.06 -10.96 3.09
C ASN A 17 -2.56 -10.87 4.56
N GLY A 18 -3.86 -10.70 4.76
CA GLY A 18 -4.48 -10.54 6.08
C GLY A 18 -4.25 -9.18 6.74
N LEU A 19 -3.62 -8.23 6.03
CA LEU A 19 -3.47 -6.83 6.45
C LEU A 19 -4.51 -5.96 5.76
N GLN A 20 -5.06 -5.02 6.51
CA GLN A 20 -5.97 -3.99 6.01
C GLN A 20 -5.20 -2.69 5.78
N PHE A 21 -5.17 -2.23 4.54
CA PHE A 21 -4.63 -0.94 4.16
C PHE A 21 -5.76 0.07 4.07
N VAL A 22 -5.50 1.27 4.59
CA VAL A 22 -6.35 2.44 4.44
C VAL A 22 -5.67 3.35 3.44
N LEU A 23 -6.37 3.64 2.35
CA LEU A 23 -5.87 4.45 1.23
C LEU A 23 -6.75 5.69 1.10
N ASP A 24 -6.11 6.83 0.89
CA ASP A 24 -6.86 8.03 0.51
C ASP A 24 -7.55 7.80 -0.86
N PRO A 25 -8.70 8.47 -1.12
CA PRO A 25 -9.44 8.28 -2.37
C PRO A 25 -8.61 8.50 -3.63
N PHE A 26 -7.62 9.39 -3.59
CA PHE A 26 -6.80 9.72 -4.74
C PHE A 26 -5.78 8.61 -5.01
N ALA A 27 -5.04 8.14 -4.01
CA ALA A 27 -4.15 7.00 -4.13
C ALA A 27 -4.91 5.73 -4.55
N ALA A 28 -6.07 5.48 -3.95
CA ALA A 28 -6.93 4.35 -4.30
C ALA A 28 -7.37 4.37 -5.77
N SER A 29 -7.53 5.55 -6.38
CA SER A 29 -7.88 5.66 -7.80
C SER A 29 -6.73 5.27 -8.75
N GLN A 30 -5.49 5.27 -8.27
CA GLN A 30 -4.29 4.98 -9.05
C GLN A 30 -3.71 3.59 -8.79
N ILE A 31 -4.11 2.95 -7.69
CA ILE A 31 -3.65 1.62 -7.29
C ILE A 31 -4.68 0.59 -7.74
N LYS A 32 -4.33 -0.23 -8.74
CA LYS A 32 -5.19 -1.33 -9.20
C LYS A 32 -4.86 -2.67 -8.54
N GLN A 33 -3.65 -2.77 -7.99
CA GLN A 33 -3.14 -3.95 -7.31
C GLN A 33 -2.03 -3.53 -6.36
N LEU A 34 -1.90 -4.25 -5.25
CA LEU A 34 -0.82 -4.09 -4.28
C LEU A 34 -0.08 -5.43 -4.14
N ARG A 35 1.24 -5.38 -4.20
CA ARG A 35 2.10 -6.50 -3.82
C ARG A 35 2.85 -6.13 -2.55
N ILE A 36 2.87 -7.05 -1.60
CA ILE A 36 3.64 -6.91 -0.36
C ILE A 36 4.80 -7.86 -0.47
N ASP A 37 6.01 -7.31 -0.46
CA ASP A 37 7.26 -8.05 -0.46
C ASP A 37 7.89 -7.93 0.94
N TYR A 38 8.46 -9.01 1.45
CA TYR A 38 9.17 -9.04 2.72
C TYR A 38 10.60 -9.52 2.49
N ASN A 39 11.57 -8.69 2.87
CA ASN A 39 12.99 -9.01 2.82
C ASN A 39 13.47 -9.46 4.19
N GLU A 40 13.57 -10.78 4.39
CA GLU A 40 14.03 -11.38 5.64
C GLU A 40 15.46 -10.96 6.04
N ALA A 41 16.33 -10.66 5.08
CA ALA A 41 17.72 -10.30 5.36
C ALA A 41 17.85 -8.91 5.99
N GLU A 42 16.92 -8.01 5.67
CA GLU A 42 16.91 -6.62 6.14
C GLU A 42 15.78 -6.36 7.15
N ASP A 43 14.97 -7.39 7.47
CA ASP A 43 13.77 -7.29 8.29
C ASP A 43 12.83 -6.14 7.82
N GLU A 44 12.71 -6.01 6.49
CA GLU A 44 11.99 -4.92 5.83
C GLU A 44 10.76 -5.44 5.08
N PHE A 45 9.64 -4.74 5.23
CA PHE A 45 8.46 -4.92 4.39
C PHE A 45 8.32 -3.76 3.39
N SER A 46 8.02 -4.11 2.15
CA SER A 46 7.84 -3.17 1.04
C SER A 46 6.46 -3.37 0.42
N VAL A 47 5.75 -2.26 0.17
CA VAL A 47 4.45 -2.25 -0.52
C VAL A 47 4.65 -1.66 -1.90
N VAL A 48 4.41 -2.47 -2.93
CA VAL A 48 4.66 -2.14 -4.33
C VAL A 48 3.33 -1.99 -5.06
N ASN A 49 3.15 -0.84 -5.72
CA ASN A 49 2.13 -0.68 -6.76
C ASN A 49 2.80 -0.94 -8.13
N PRO A 50 2.64 -2.14 -8.73
CA PRO A 50 3.28 -2.46 -10.01
C PRO A 50 2.74 -1.65 -11.20
N ASP A 51 1.56 -1.01 -11.06
CA ASP A 51 1.02 -0.07 -12.06
C ASP A 51 1.47 1.38 -11.82
N GLY A 52 2.27 1.62 -10.78
CA GLY A 52 2.83 2.93 -10.48
C GLY A 52 3.86 3.37 -11.53
N PRO A 53 4.15 4.68 -11.63
CA PRO A 53 5.20 5.18 -12.51
C PRO A 53 6.53 4.50 -12.15
N GLN A 54 7.18 3.88 -13.15
CA GLN A 54 8.47 3.17 -12.99
C GLN A 54 9.66 4.11 -12.72
N SER A 55 9.42 5.37 -12.39
CA SER A 55 10.47 6.30 -12.00
C SER A 55 10.91 5.98 -10.58
N SER A 56 11.96 5.15 -10.48
CA SER A 56 12.73 4.94 -9.26
C SER A 56 13.15 6.28 -8.66
N CYS A 57 12.74 6.55 -7.42
CA CYS A 57 13.44 7.47 -6.54
C CYS A 57 14.40 6.65 -5.66
#